data_AF-A0A4R2Z8I8-F1
#
_entry.id   AF-A0A4R2Z8I8-F1
#
_cell.length_a   1.000
_cell.length_b   1.000
_cell.length_c   1.000
_cell.angle_alpha   90.00
_cell.angle_beta   90.00
_cell.angle_gamma   90.00
#
_symmetry.space_group_name_H-M   'P 1'
#
loop_
_entity.id
_entity.type
_entity.pdbx_description
1 polymer ?
#
loop_
_entity_poly.entity_id
_entity_poly.type
_entity_poly.pdbx_seq_one_letter_code
_entity_poly.pdbx_strand_id
1 'polypeptide(L)'
;MVLSNEDVIEWYSQRFNKPVLFSKKQIPVTIDTSLSTGRYLWASETGAEIMDEYFQKFDVDPAGFDFYKYWPVETFILFALCTSGADDDEPQPLTLQMLAESARAGKWLFD
;
A
#
# COMPACT_ATOMS: atom_id res chain seq x y z
N MET A 1 11.88 21.44 0.57
CA MET A 1 10.56 21.29 -0.08
C MET A 1 9.69 20.56 0.92
N VAL A 2 8.49 21.05 1.21
CA VAL A 2 7.54 20.31 2.08
C VAL A 2 6.96 19.17 1.25
N LEU A 3 7.05 17.94 1.72
CA LEU A 3 6.40 16.79 1.07
C LEU A 3 4.88 16.94 1.21
N SER A 4 4.19 17.01 0.09
CA SER A 4 2.72 17.11 0.03
C SER A 4 2.11 15.76 -0.31
N ASN A 5 0.85 15.56 0.08
CA ASN A 5 0.06 14.36 -0.26
C ASN A 5 0.07 14.06 -1.77
N GLU A 6 0.07 15.10 -2.60
CA GLU A 6 0.12 15.02 -4.06
C GLU A 6 1.40 14.35 -4.56
N ASP A 7 2.55 14.58 -3.92
CA ASP A 7 3.84 14.02 -4.35
C ASP A 7 3.85 12.49 -4.24
N VAL A 8 3.30 11.96 -3.14
CA VAL A 8 3.14 10.52 -2.92
C VAL A 8 2.14 9.91 -3.91
N ILE A 9 1.01 10.59 -4.14
CA ILE A 9 -0.02 10.14 -5.10
C ILE A 9 0.56 10.10 -6.52
N GLU A 10 1.28 11.14 -6.94
CA GLU A 10 1.89 11.23 -8.26
C GLU A 10 2.97 10.17 -8.45
N TRP A 11 3.86 10.01 -7.47
CA TRP A 11 4.89 8.97 -7.50
C TRP A 11 4.27 7.57 -7.65
N TYR A 12 3.32 7.23 -6.78
CA TYR A 12 2.66 5.92 -6.82
C TYR A 12 1.93 5.72 -8.16
N SER A 13 1.22 6.75 -8.62
CA SER A 13 0.47 6.68 -9.87
C SER A 13 1.38 6.47 -11.09
N GLN A 14 2.51 7.18 -11.15
CA GLN A 14 3.48 7.05 -12.24
C GLN A 14 4.16 5.68 -12.25
N ARG A 15 4.45 5.12 -11.06
CA ARG A 15 5.26 3.92 -10.96
C ARG A 15 4.45 2.63 -11.02
N PHE A 16 3.34 2.57 -10.30
CA PHE A 16 2.56 1.36 -10.06
C PHE A 16 1.16 1.40 -10.70
N ASN A 17 0.56 2.59 -10.90
CA ASN A 17 -0.75 2.73 -11.57
C ASN A 17 -0.61 2.99 -13.07
N LYS A 18 0.28 2.24 -13.75
CA LYS A 18 0.47 2.41 -15.20
C LYS A 18 -0.78 1.98 -15.95
N PRO A 19 -1.20 2.70 -17.01
CA PRO A 19 -2.34 2.30 -17.81
C PRO A 19 -2.08 0.90 -18.38
N VAL A 20 -3.01 -0.02 -18.13
CA VAL A 20 -2.93 -1.38 -18.64
C VAL A 20 -2.89 -1.29 -20.17
N LEU A 21 -1.94 -1.99 -20.79
CA LEU A 21 -1.70 -2.01 -22.23
C LEU A 21 -3.06 -2.10 -22.97
N PHE A 22 -3.34 -1.13 -23.85
CA PHE A 22 -4.59 -0.90 -24.61
C PHE A 22 -5.74 -0.12 -23.94
N SER A 23 -5.71 0.19 -22.64
CA SER A 23 -6.71 1.07 -21.99
C SER A 23 -6.14 2.45 -21.67
N LYS A 24 -6.78 3.52 -22.17
CA LYS A 24 -6.47 4.91 -21.79
C LYS A 24 -6.98 5.31 -20.40
N LYS A 25 -7.72 4.43 -19.72
CA LYS A 25 -8.25 4.70 -18.38
C LYS A 25 -7.21 4.31 -17.33
N GLN A 26 -6.46 5.30 -16.87
CA GLN A 26 -5.83 5.23 -15.57
C GLN A 26 -6.94 5.36 -14.52
N ILE A 27 -7.02 4.41 -13.58
CA ILE A 27 -7.98 4.50 -12.49
C ILE A 27 -7.46 5.60 -11.55
N PRO A 28 -8.24 6.66 -11.29
CA PRO A 28 -7.79 7.74 -10.43
C PRO A 28 -7.58 7.23 -9.00
N VAL A 29 -6.38 7.44 -8.49
CA VAL A 29 -5.99 7.14 -7.11
C VAL A 29 -6.11 8.41 -6.29
N THR A 30 -6.62 8.27 -5.07
CA THR A 30 -6.81 9.35 -4.10
C THR A 30 -6.02 9.06 -2.83
N ILE A 31 -5.85 10.05 -1.95
CA ILE A 31 -5.10 9.87 -0.70
C ILE A 31 -5.69 8.77 0.21
N ASP A 32 -6.99 8.52 0.10
CA ASP A 32 -7.73 7.48 0.83
C ASP A 32 -7.62 6.09 0.17
N THR A 33 -6.96 6.00 -0.99
CA THR A 33 -6.81 4.72 -1.69
C THR A 33 -5.94 3.77 -0.87
N SER A 34 -6.52 2.62 -0.52
CA SER A 34 -5.83 1.49 0.11
C SER A 34 -5.05 0.69 -0.94
N LEU A 35 -3.83 0.29 -0.58
CA LEU A 35 -2.89 -0.50 -1.41
C LEU A 35 -2.92 -2.00 -1.07
N SER A 36 -3.37 -2.33 0.14
CA SER A 36 -3.44 -3.71 0.64
C SER A 36 -4.87 -4.27 0.59
N THR A 37 -5.89 -3.42 0.56
CA THR A 37 -7.30 -3.83 0.62
C THR A 37 -8.18 -3.13 -0.41
N GLY A 38 -9.34 -3.71 -0.71
CA GLY A 38 -10.35 -3.09 -1.57
C GLY A 38 -10.09 -3.24 -3.07
N ARG A 39 -10.20 -2.16 -3.84
CA ARG A 39 -10.14 -2.21 -5.31
C ARG A 39 -8.71 -2.35 -5.87
N TYR A 40 -7.71 -2.04 -5.06
CA TYR A 40 -6.29 -2.15 -5.39
C TYR A 40 -5.66 -3.18 -4.46
N LEU A 41 -5.95 -4.46 -4.71
CA LEU A 41 -5.31 -5.57 -4.04
C LEU A 41 -4.04 -5.92 -4.80
N TRP A 42 -2.91 -5.37 -4.34
CA TRP A 42 -1.62 -5.80 -4.83
C TRP A 42 -1.20 -7.11 -4.18
N ALA A 43 -0.57 -7.98 -4.96
CA ALA A 43 0.14 -9.13 -4.42
C ALA A 43 1.17 -8.65 -3.40
N SER A 44 1.43 -9.47 -2.37
CA SER A 44 2.41 -9.17 -1.32
C SER A 44 3.80 -8.84 -1.88
N GLU A 45 4.22 -9.51 -2.96
CA GLU A 45 5.46 -9.16 -3.68
C GLU A 45 5.46 -7.71 -4.17
N THR A 46 4.40 -7.28 -4.85
CA THR A 46 4.27 -5.89 -5.33
C THR A 46 4.14 -4.91 -4.16
N GLY A 47 3.43 -5.29 -3.09
CA GLY A 47 3.32 -4.48 -1.88
C GLY A 47 4.69 -4.23 -1.24
N ALA A 48 5.52 -5.25 -1.13
CA ALA A 48 6.88 -5.14 -0.61
C ALA A 48 7.76 -4.21 -1.47
N GLU A 49 7.68 -4.35 -2.80
CA GLU A 49 8.38 -3.47 -3.74
C GLU A 49 7.93 -2.00 -3.63
N ILE A 50 6.63 -1.75 -3.47
CA ILE A 50 6.09 -0.40 -3.26
C ILE A 50 6.67 0.20 -1.97
N MET A 51 6.66 -0.57 -0.87
CA MET A 51 7.14 -0.09 0.42
C MET A 51 8.65 0.15 0.43
N ASP A 52 9.45 -0.74 -0.15
CA ASP A 52 10.91 -0.56 -0.25
C ASP A 52 11.26 0.70 -1.04
N GLU A 53 10.67 0.90 -2.22
CA GLU A 53 10.90 2.09 -3.04
C GLU A 53 10.40 3.35 -2.32
N TYR A 54 9.30 3.27 -1.58
CA TYR A 54 8.79 4.37 -0.76
C TYR A 54 9.77 4.78 0.34
N PHE A 55 10.26 3.84 1.16
CA PHE A 55 11.17 4.14 2.26
C PHE A 55 12.47 4.78 1.76
N GLN A 56 13.00 4.28 0.64
CA GLN A 56 14.19 4.83 0.00
C GLN A 56 13.95 6.20 -0.63
N LYS A 57 12.82 6.40 -1.32
CA LYS A 57 12.54 7.64 -2.06
C LYS A 57 12.22 8.81 -1.14
N PHE A 58 11.48 8.55 -0.06
CA PHE A 58 11.01 9.58 0.87
C PHE A 58 11.87 9.70 2.13
N ASP A 59 12.96 8.94 2.24
CA ASP A 59 13.87 8.92 3.40
C ASP A 59 13.08 8.67 4.70
N VAL A 60 12.22 7.64 4.68
CA VAL A 60 11.35 7.30 5.80
C VAL A 60 11.96 6.16 6.56
N ASP A 61 12.19 6.36 7.85
CA ASP A 61 12.65 5.31 8.72
C ASP A 61 11.59 4.19 8.84
N PRO A 62 11.90 2.95 8.42
CA PRO A 62 10.96 1.84 8.44
C PRO A 62 10.86 1.18 9.82
N ALA A 63 11.49 1.72 10.88
CA ALA A 63 11.39 1.10 12.20
C ALA A 63 9.94 1.10 12.69
N GLY A 64 9.47 -0.09 13.12
CA GLY A 64 8.08 -0.30 13.52
C GLY A 64 7.11 -0.51 12.36
N PHE A 65 7.58 -0.57 11.10
CA PHE A 65 6.73 -1.00 10.00
C PHE A 65 6.60 -2.54 10.01
N ASP A 66 5.39 -3.02 10.29
CA ASP A 66 5.06 -4.44 10.14
C ASP A 66 4.31 -4.68 8.83
N PHE A 67 4.95 -5.37 7.88
CA PHE A 67 4.36 -5.66 6.58
C PHE A 67 3.16 -6.60 6.68
N TYR A 68 3.22 -7.57 7.61
CA TYR A 68 2.19 -8.60 7.76
C TYR A 68 0.89 -8.07 8.35
N LYS A 69 0.94 -6.93 9.03
CA LYS A 69 -0.24 -6.15 9.44
C LYS A 69 -1.10 -5.70 8.26
N TYR A 70 -0.49 -5.44 7.11
CA TYR A 70 -1.16 -4.96 5.90
C TYR A 70 -1.36 -6.08 4.87
N TRP A 71 -0.37 -6.97 4.74
CA TRP A 71 -0.43 -8.17 3.90
C TRP A 71 -0.23 -9.40 4.79
N PRO A 72 -1.29 -9.88 5.46
CA PRO A 72 -1.20 -11.12 6.23
C PRO A 72 -0.72 -12.23 5.31
N VAL A 73 0.16 -13.09 5.84
CA VAL A 73 0.66 -14.25 5.10
C VAL A 73 -0.55 -15.06 4.69
N GLU A 74 -0.87 -15.06 3.39
CA GLU A 74 -1.94 -15.87 2.85
C GLU A 74 -1.68 -17.32 3.23
N THR A 75 -2.35 -17.81 4.27
CA THR A 75 -2.57 -19.23 4.44
C THR A 75 -3.57 -19.64 3.35
N PHE A 76 -3.10 -19.66 2.09
CA PHE A 76 -3.87 -19.96 0.90
C PHE A 76 -5.17 -19.13 0.78
N ILE A 77 -5.21 -18.08 -0.05
CA ILE A 77 -6.50 -17.43 -0.43
C ILE A 77 -7.52 -18.46 -0.97
N LEU A 78 -7.04 -19.57 -1.55
CA LEU A 78 -7.85 -20.73 -1.95
C LEU A 78 -8.48 -21.50 -0.77
N PHE A 79 -7.85 -21.49 0.41
CA PHE A 79 -8.35 -22.13 1.64
C PHE A 79 -9.30 -21.19 2.40
N ALA A 80 -9.01 -19.88 2.43
CA ALA A 80 -9.89 -18.87 3.03
C ALA A 80 -11.24 -18.77 2.29
N LEU A 81 -11.26 -18.89 0.95
CA LEU A 81 -12.51 -18.91 0.17
C LEU A 81 -13.40 -20.14 0.49
N CYS A 82 -12.80 -21.24 0.97
CA CYS A 82 -13.51 -22.47 1.34
C CYS A 82 -13.87 -22.53 2.84
N THR A 83 -13.31 -21.66 3.67
CA THR A 83 -13.49 -21.70 5.12
C THR A 83 -14.09 -20.38 5.62
N SER A 84 -15.34 -20.14 5.23
CA SER A 84 -16.17 -19.12 5.87
C SER A 84 -16.24 -19.41 7.38
N GLY A 85 -15.62 -18.56 8.20
CA GLY A 85 -15.95 -18.46 9.62
C GLY A 85 -14.84 -18.83 10.61
N ALA A 86 -13.62 -18.32 10.40
CA ALA A 86 -12.70 -18.14 11.51
C ALA A 86 -12.38 -16.65 11.63
N ASP A 87 -12.34 -16.17 12.87
CA ASP A 87 -11.79 -14.89 13.32
C ASP A 87 -10.42 -14.67 12.65
N ASP A 88 -10.41 -14.04 11.48
CA ASP A 88 -9.21 -13.80 10.71
C ASP A 88 -9.01 -12.29 10.74
N ASP A 89 -7.96 -11.86 11.43
CA ASP A 89 -7.58 -10.46 11.63
C ASP A 89 -7.64 -9.73 10.27
N GLU A 90 -8.70 -8.95 10.05
CA GLU A 90 -8.92 -8.32 8.74
C GLU A 90 -7.70 -7.44 8.42
N PRO A 91 -7.09 -7.59 7.23
CA PRO A 91 -5.88 -6.85 6.88
C PRO A 91 -6.13 -5.35 7.03
N GLN A 92 -5.24 -4.67 7.75
CA GLN A 92 -5.39 -3.23 7.91
C GLN A 92 -5.19 -2.55 6.54
N PRO A 93 -6.02 -1.55 6.19
CA PRO A 93 -5.85 -0.83 4.94
C PRO A 93 -4.58 0.04 5.00
N LEU A 94 -3.61 -0.25 4.13
CA LEU A 94 -2.45 0.61 3.93
C LEU A 94 -2.83 1.70 2.93
N THR A 95 -3.11 2.92 3.40
CA THR A 95 -3.53 4.02 2.51
C THR A 95 -2.37 4.92 2.09
N LEU A 96 -2.54 5.60 0.94
CA LEU A 96 -1.61 6.65 0.51
C LEU A 96 -1.50 7.78 1.54
N GLN A 97 -2.53 8.01 2.36
CA GLN A 97 -2.48 8.96 3.46
C GLN A 97 -1.43 8.56 4.50
N MET A 98 -1.39 7.29 4.92
CA MET A 98 -0.40 6.81 5.88
C MET A 98 1.03 7.00 5.38
N LEU A 99 1.24 6.78 4.08
CA LEU A 99 2.51 7.06 3.41
C LEU A 99 2.84 8.56 3.43
N ALA A 100 1.92 9.44 3.04
CA ALA A 100 2.16 10.88 3.10
C ALA A 100 2.45 11.39 4.52
N GLU A 101 1.73 10.88 5.53
CA GLU A 101 1.91 11.26 6.94
C GLU A 101 3.22 10.74 7.54
N SER A 102 3.70 9.58 7.10
CA SER A 102 4.98 9.02 7.52
C SER A 102 6.15 9.70 6.78
N ALA A 103 5.97 10.02 5.50
CA ALA A 103 6.93 10.77 4.69
C ALA A 103 7.22 12.16 5.25
N ARG A 104 6.20 12.93 5.63
CA ARG A 104 6.39 14.23 6.28
C ARG A 104 7.09 14.13 7.65
N ALA A 105 6.96 12.99 8.32
CA ALA A 105 7.53 12.77 9.64
C ALA A 105 8.95 12.17 9.59
N GLY A 106 9.36 11.65 8.42
CA GLY A 106 10.64 10.94 8.24
C GLY A 106 10.69 9.58 8.94
N LYS A 107 9.56 9.04 9.38
CA LYS A 107 9.48 7.74 10.06
C LYS A 107 8.08 7.14 9.94
N TRP A 108 7.99 5.82 10.06
CA TRP A 108 6.70 5.15 10.15
C TRP A 108 5.93 5.57 11.41
N LEU A 109 4.64 5.90 11.26
CA LEU A 109 3.79 6.39 12.37
C LEU A 109 2.72 5.40 12.84
N PHE A 110 2.56 4.26 12.16
CA PHE A 110 1.39 3.39 12.30
C PHE A 110 1.74 1.95 12.74
N ASP A 111 2.68 1.82 13.68
CA ASP A 111 3.03 0.58 14.39
C ASP A 111 1.82 -0.08 15.09
#